data_AF-A0AAE0TFC7-F1
#
_entry.id   AF-A0AAE0TFC7-F1
#
_cell.length_a   1.000
_cell.length_b   1.000
_cell.length_c   1.000
_cell.angle_alpha   90.00
_cell.angle_beta   90.00
_cell.angle_gamma   90.00
#
_symmetry.space_group_name_H-M   'P 1'
#
loop_
_entity.id
_entity.type
_entity.pdbx_description
1 polymer ?
#
loop_
_entity_poly.entity_id
_entity_poly.type
_entity_poly.pdbx_seq_one_letter_code
_entity_poly.pdbx_strand_id
1 'polypeptide(L)'
;MTIKVGINGFGRIGRLVFRAMVKNPEFEIVGINDLVDAEYMAYMLTYDSTHGKFNGDARAEGGHLVVNGKKIRITAEKDPAALKWSEVSANYIVESTGLFTGKDKAALHLNAGAKKVVISAPSNDAPMYVMGVNHDGYKSNEDVISNASCTTNCLAPLAKVIHDTFGIVEGLMTTVHAVTATQKTVDGPSMKDWRGGRGSLQNIIPSSTGAAKAVGKVIPALNGKLTGMSFRIPTADVSVVDLTVRTEKSVSYDEIKAAIKKASETSMKGILGYTEAAVVSSDFLGDAPDCLYRKSEIIQKSFLHQFKTIGIIGGTGKIGSLFAKHLNLHGYNVLISDEHTPQEERDILRCADLVILSVPISRSVEVLRRIRPFLRPNTLLTDFTSVKSDIQKELEKCVCEVISCHPLFGPTAVIDGQNMITIPVKPGKNYPKLIQLWKKLNLNVTELESCRKHDEYMSIIQGLIHFLHISFVSTLRQLNPDIEKLLQICSPVYRSYFAFSCRITGGDENLYTNIVIDNPENKAVIEKMLRLSNNLLNCIQKSNYAEFSENFVKNRDFLNSHIDNFMQESNFLVNQLNEYYKNKTP
;
A
#
# COMPACT_ATOMS: atom_id res chain seq x y z
N MET A 1 34.61 -38.73 -11.07
CA MET A 1 33.92 -39.78 -10.28
C MET A 1 32.46 -39.41 -10.23
N THR A 2 31.56 -40.34 -10.53
CA THR A 2 30.10 -40.11 -10.51
C THR A 2 29.57 -40.23 -9.09
N ILE A 3 28.69 -39.32 -8.68
CA ILE A 3 28.07 -39.30 -7.35
C ILE A 3 26.93 -40.32 -7.32
N LYS A 4 27.12 -41.41 -6.59
CA LYS A 4 26.12 -42.49 -6.45
C LYS A 4 25.11 -42.17 -5.36
N VAL A 5 23.84 -42.09 -5.75
CA VAL A 5 22.72 -41.62 -4.92
C VAL A 5 21.69 -42.74 -4.70
N GLY A 6 21.20 -42.85 -3.46
CA GLY A 6 19.99 -43.58 -3.12
C GLY A 6 18.84 -42.63 -2.76
N ILE A 7 17.61 -42.98 -3.11
CA ILE A 7 16.41 -42.20 -2.76
C ILE A 7 15.53 -43.02 -1.82
N ASN A 8 15.29 -42.54 -0.60
CA ASN A 8 14.34 -43.13 0.33
C ASN A 8 13.01 -42.36 0.29
N GLY A 9 11.93 -43.03 -0.10
CA GLY A 9 10.63 -42.43 -0.37
C GLY A 9 10.53 -41.87 -1.79
N PHE A 10 9.93 -42.64 -2.70
CA PHE A 10 9.68 -42.31 -4.10
C PHE A 10 8.31 -41.65 -4.32
N GLY A 11 7.92 -40.82 -3.35
CA GLY A 11 6.75 -39.93 -3.42
C GLY A 11 6.97 -38.72 -4.33
N ARG A 12 6.20 -37.64 -4.11
CA ARG A 12 6.27 -36.42 -4.94
C ARG A 12 7.70 -35.85 -5.00
N ILE A 13 8.36 -35.66 -3.86
CA ILE A 13 9.72 -35.10 -3.82
C ILE A 13 10.75 -36.07 -4.40
N GLY A 14 10.72 -37.35 -4.01
CA GLY A 14 11.67 -38.36 -4.51
C GLY A 14 11.66 -38.48 -6.04
N ARG A 15 10.47 -38.48 -6.67
CA ARG A 15 10.36 -38.51 -8.15
C ARG A 15 10.85 -37.23 -8.81
N LEU A 16 10.61 -36.06 -8.22
CA LEU A 16 11.11 -34.80 -8.77
C LEU A 16 12.62 -34.66 -8.63
N VAL A 17 13.19 -35.10 -7.51
CA VAL A 17 14.64 -35.22 -7.33
C VAL A 17 15.24 -36.17 -8.38
N PHE A 18 14.60 -37.32 -8.61
CA PHE A 18 14.99 -38.24 -9.66
C PHE A 18 15.00 -37.57 -11.04
N ARG A 19 13.90 -36.88 -11.41
CA ARG A 19 13.77 -36.15 -12.68
C ARG A 19 14.82 -35.05 -12.85
N ALA A 20 15.24 -34.39 -11.76
CA ALA A 20 16.31 -33.39 -11.80
C ALA A 20 17.69 -34.04 -11.95
N MET A 21 17.99 -35.07 -11.15
CA MET A 21 19.30 -35.73 -11.14
C MET A 21 19.59 -36.46 -12.46
N VAL A 22 18.60 -37.09 -13.10
CA VAL A 22 18.81 -37.82 -14.37
C VAL A 22 19.24 -36.90 -15.52
N LYS A 23 18.96 -35.59 -15.44
CA LYS A 23 19.43 -34.59 -16.40
C LYS A 23 20.91 -34.21 -16.19
N ASN A 24 21.49 -34.52 -15.03
CA ASN A 24 22.85 -34.15 -14.67
C ASN A 24 23.78 -35.38 -14.68
N PRO A 25 24.77 -35.46 -15.58
CA PRO A 25 25.65 -36.62 -15.72
C PRO A 25 26.57 -36.87 -14.52
N GLU A 26 26.71 -35.90 -13.59
CA GLU A 26 27.49 -36.07 -12.36
C GLU A 26 26.82 -37.04 -11.38
N PHE A 27 25.51 -37.24 -11.48
CA PHE A 27 24.74 -38.10 -10.60
C PHE A 27 24.40 -39.44 -11.24
N GLU A 28 24.46 -40.49 -10.43
CA GLU A 28 23.98 -41.82 -10.77
C GLU A 28 23.07 -42.32 -9.66
N ILE A 29 21.80 -42.50 -9.98
CA ILE A 29 20.83 -43.06 -9.03
C ILE A 29 20.96 -44.57 -9.10
N VAL A 30 21.35 -45.20 -8.00
CA VAL A 30 21.68 -46.63 -7.95
C VAL A 30 20.69 -47.45 -7.13
N GLY A 31 19.86 -46.79 -6.31
CA GLY A 31 18.81 -47.47 -5.54
C GLY A 31 17.67 -46.55 -5.13
N ILE A 32 16.47 -47.12 -5.05
CA ILE A 32 15.24 -46.45 -4.60
C ILE A 32 14.55 -47.38 -3.59
N ASN A 33 14.05 -46.79 -2.49
CA ASN A 33 13.22 -47.49 -1.53
C ASN A 33 11.83 -46.84 -1.44
N ASP A 34 10.78 -47.63 -1.67
CA ASP A 34 9.38 -47.25 -1.42
C ASP A 34 8.51 -48.51 -1.27
N LEU A 35 7.30 -48.37 -0.75
CA LEU A 35 6.38 -49.50 -0.53
C LEU A 35 5.66 -49.97 -1.79
N VAL A 36 5.80 -49.25 -2.90
CA VAL A 36 5.20 -49.59 -4.20
C VAL A 36 6.17 -50.39 -5.07
N ASP A 37 5.65 -51.22 -5.97
CA ASP A 37 6.48 -52.03 -6.88
C ASP A 37 7.08 -51.22 -8.04
N ALA A 38 8.04 -51.84 -8.75
CA ALA A 38 8.77 -51.19 -9.84
C ALA A 38 7.88 -50.82 -11.05
N GLU A 39 6.80 -51.56 -11.30
CA GLU A 39 5.88 -51.28 -12.41
C GLU A 39 5.08 -50.00 -12.12
N TYR A 40 4.57 -49.87 -10.90
CA TYR A 40 3.89 -48.66 -10.46
C TYR A 40 4.85 -47.47 -10.33
N MET A 41 6.10 -47.68 -9.89
CA MET A 41 7.12 -46.62 -9.91
C MET A 41 7.39 -46.11 -11.33
N ALA A 42 7.51 -47.01 -12.31
CA ALA A 42 7.70 -46.64 -13.71
C ALA A 42 6.51 -45.82 -14.24
N TYR A 43 5.28 -46.24 -13.93
CA TYR A 43 4.06 -45.50 -14.26
C TYR A 43 4.06 -44.08 -13.65
N MET A 44 4.28 -43.98 -12.33
CA MET A 44 4.26 -42.71 -11.59
C MET A 44 5.43 -41.78 -11.94
N LEU A 45 6.55 -42.34 -12.41
CA LEU A 45 7.64 -41.56 -12.97
C LEU A 45 7.27 -41.05 -14.37
N THR A 46 6.67 -41.90 -15.21
CA THR A 46 6.31 -41.58 -16.60
C THR A 46 5.24 -40.48 -16.66
N TYR A 47 4.20 -40.56 -15.84
CA TYR A 47 3.06 -39.64 -15.89
C TYR A 47 2.97 -38.80 -14.62
N ASP A 48 3.03 -37.46 -14.78
CA ASP A 48 2.85 -36.51 -13.69
C ASP A 48 1.83 -35.44 -14.10
N SER A 49 0.80 -35.23 -13.28
CA SER A 49 -0.30 -34.31 -13.59
C SER A 49 0.10 -32.83 -13.61
N THR A 50 1.20 -32.48 -12.93
CA THR A 50 1.70 -31.10 -12.83
C THR A 50 2.86 -30.86 -13.78
N HIS A 51 3.81 -31.79 -13.82
CA HIS A 51 5.09 -31.63 -14.53
C HIS A 51 5.14 -32.41 -15.86
N GLY A 52 3.99 -32.91 -16.31
CA GLY A 52 3.86 -33.61 -17.58
C GLY A 52 4.61 -34.94 -17.65
N LYS A 53 4.70 -35.45 -18.86
CA LYS A 53 5.34 -36.74 -19.15
C LYS A 53 6.85 -36.66 -18.93
N PHE A 54 7.43 -37.69 -18.32
CA PHE A 54 8.87 -37.82 -18.19
C PHE A 54 9.55 -37.87 -19.55
N ASN A 55 10.63 -37.11 -19.71
CA ASN A 55 11.44 -37.08 -20.92
C ASN A 55 12.52 -38.18 -20.86
N GLY A 56 12.10 -39.42 -21.10
CA GLY A 56 12.96 -40.59 -21.08
C GLY A 56 12.15 -41.89 -21.12
N ASP A 57 12.85 -43.01 -21.17
CA ASP A 57 12.24 -44.34 -21.01
C ASP A 57 12.29 -44.74 -19.54
N ALA A 58 11.18 -45.26 -19.02
CA ALA A 58 11.09 -45.80 -17.67
C ALA A 58 10.22 -47.06 -17.71
N ARG A 59 10.80 -48.20 -17.33
CA ARG A 59 10.11 -49.50 -17.34
C ARG A 59 10.57 -50.37 -16.18
N ALA A 60 9.72 -51.32 -15.78
CA ALA A 60 10.10 -52.36 -14.84
C ALA A 60 10.75 -53.54 -15.57
N GLU A 61 11.85 -54.06 -15.04
CA GLU A 61 12.52 -55.24 -15.60
C GLU A 61 13.16 -56.08 -14.47
N GLY A 62 12.66 -57.29 -14.26
CA GLY A 62 13.18 -58.23 -13.26
C GLY A 62 13.26 -57.64 -11.84
N GLY A 63 12.19 -56.96 -11.39
CA GLY A 63 12.10 -56.34 -10.06
C GLY A 63 12.90 -55.04 -9.90
N HIS A 64 13.49 -54.52 -10.99
CA HIS A 64 14.24 -53.26 -11.00
C HIS A 64 13.50 -52.21 -11.81
N LEU A 65 13.81 -50.94 -11.54
CA LEU A 65 13.42 -49.84 -12.41
C LEU A 65 14.54 -49.61 -13.41
N VAL A 66 14.24 -49.68 -14.70
CA VAL A 66 15.18 -49.38 -15.79
C VAL A 66 14.81 -48.03 -16.38
N VAL A 67 15.72 -47.06 -16.27
CA VAL A 67 15.52 -45.70 -16.80
C VAL A 67 16.64 -45.35 -17.76
N ASN A 68 16.28 -45.01 -19.00
CA ASN A 68 17.23 -44.72 -20.08
C ASN A 68 18.32 -45.81 -20.21
N GLY A 69 17.92 -47.09 -20.08
CA GLY A 69 18.80 -48.25 -20.13
C GLY A 69 19.60 -48.54 -18.86
N LYS A 70 19.54 -47.69 -17.82
CA LYS A 70 20.23 -47.91 -16.54
C LYS A 70 19.32 -48.63 -15.55
N LYS A 71 19.82 -49.74 -14.98
CA LYS A 71 19.09 -50.56 -14.01
C LYS A 71 19.32 -50.04 -12.59
N ILE A 72 18.22 -49.82 -11.86
CA ILE A 72 18.20 -49.25 -10.52
C ILE A 72 17.58 -50.26 -9.55
N ARG A 73 18.25 -50.53 -8.42
CA ARG A 73 17.71 -51.45 -7.41
C ARG A 73 16.49 -50.85 -6.72
N ILE A 74 15.43 -51.64 -6.60
CA ILE A 74 14.23 -51.29 -5.83
C ILE A 74 14.17 -52.12 -4.56
N THR A 75 13.82 -51.47 -3.44
CA THR A 75 13.53 -52.13 -2.15
C THR A 75 12.21 -51.60 -1.58
N ALA A 76 11.59 -52.37 -0.68
CA ALA A 76 10.37 -52.00 0.04
C ALA A 76 10.54 -52.21 1.55
N GLU A 77 11.64 -51.70 2.09
CA GLU A 77 12.02 -51.84 3.50
C GLU A 77 11.51 -50.65 4.33
N LYS A 78 11.00 -50.95 5.52
CA LYS A 78 10.49 -49.95 6.47
C LYS A 78 11.54 -49.46 7.44
N ASP A 79 12.54 -50.30 7.77
CA ASP A 79 13.66 -49.92 8.62
C ASP A 79 14.82 -49.34 7.78
N PRO A 80 15.15 -48.04 7.92
CA PRO A 80 16.26 -47.42 7.20
C PRO A 80 17.62 -48.10 7.38
N ALA A 81 17.85 -48.79 8.51
CA ALA A 81 19.10 -49.50 8.78
C ALA A 81 19.24 -50.82 7.99
N ALA A 82 18.13 -51.40 7.54
CA ALA A 82 18.08 -52.66 6.81
C ALA A 82 18.16 -52.48 5.28
N LEU A 83 18.31 -51.25 4.78
CA LEU A 83 18.28 -50.92 3.34
C LEU A 83 19.49 -51.38 2.52
N LYS A 84 20.59 -51.77 3.20
CA LYS A 84 21.82 -52.28 2.57
C LYS A 84 22.29 -51.42 1.39
N TRP A 85 22.43 -50.12 1.59
CA TRP A 85 22.91 -49.16 0.58
C TRP A 85 24.30 -49.48 0.03
N SER A 86 25.14 -50.14 0.83
CA SER A 86 26.47 -50.61 0.45
C SER A 86 26.46 -51.56 -0.75
N GLU A 87 25.45 -52.42 -0.90
CA GLU A 87 25.35 -53.39 -2.00
C GLU A 87 25.24 -52.72 -3.37
N VAL A 88 24.71 -51.50 -3.43
CA VAL A 88 24.60 -50.70 -4.66
C VAL A 88 25.56 -49.51 -4.67
N SER A 89 26.42 -49.40 -3.67
CA SER A 89 27.35 -48.28 -3.49
C SER A 89 26.65 -46.91 -3.42
N ALA A 90 25.43 -46.84 -2.86
CA ALA A 90 24.71 -45.58 -2.65
C ALA A 90 25.36 -44.80 -1.50
N ASN A 91 26.26 -43.86 -1.83
CA ASN A 91 27.01 -43.11 -0.83
C ASN A 91 26.22 -41.93 -0.25
N TYR A 92 25.32 -41.34 -1.04
CA TYR A 92 24.52 -40.18 -0.66
C TYR A 92 23.04 -40.54 -0.70
N ILE A 93 22.32 -40.30 0.38
CA ILE A 93 20.90 -40.63 0.48
C ILE A 93 20.06 -39.37 0.52
N VAL A 94 19.05 -39.32 -0.34
CA VAL A 94 17.96 -38.34 -0.25
C VAL A 94 16.86 -38.98 0.60
N GLU A 95 16.68 -38.45 1.80
CA GLU A 95 15.60 -38.86 2.71
C GLU A 95 14.37 -37.99 2.44
N SER A 96 13.43 -38.54 1.68
CA SER A 96 12.21 -37.87 1.20
C SER A 96 10.90 -38.59 1.58
N THR A 97 10.92 -39.46 2.60
CA THR A 97 9.72 -40.11 3.15
C THR A 97 8.87 -39.14 3.97
N GLY A 98 9.51 -38.14 4.60
CA GLY A 98 8.89 -37.26 5.59
C GLY A 98 8.69 -37.88 6.97
N LEU A 99 9.12 -39.13 7.18
CA LEU A 99 9.00 -39.85 8.47
C LEU A 99 10.28 -39.74 9.31
N PHE A 100 11.44 -39.68 8.66
CA PHE A 100 12.76 -39.71 9.29
C PHE A 100 13.44 -38.32 9.27
N THR A 101 12.73 -37.28 9.73
CA THR A 101 13.21 -35.88 9.68
C THR A 101 14.13 -35.47 10.83
N GLY A 102 14.29 -36.32 11.85
CA GLY A 102 15.24 -36.10 12.95
C GLY A 102 16.62 -36.67 12.61
N LYS A 103 17.68 -36.05 13.13
CA LYS A 103 19.07 -36.42 12.82
C LYS A 103 19.36 -37.89 13.09
N ASP A 104 19.00 -38.40 14.26
CA ASP A 104 19.29 -39.79 14.65
C ASP A 104 18.51 -40.80 13.82
N LYS A 105 17.27 -40.46 13.44
CA LYS A 105 16.44 -41.31 12.59
C LYS A 105 16.98 -41.40 11.17
N ALA A 106 17.41 -40.28 10.60
CA ALA A 106 18.04 -40.25 9.29
C ALA A 106 19.43 -40.92 9.31
N ALA A 107 20.16 -40.83 10.43
CA ALA A 107 21.47 -41.48 10.60
C ALA A 107 21.41 -43.02 10.50
N LEU A 108 20.23 -43.64 10.65
CA LEU A 108 20.06 -45.08 10.42
C LEU A 108 20.48 -45.51 9.00
N HIS A 109 20.40 -44.62 8.00
CA HIS A 109 20.93 -44.90 6.67
C HIS A 109 22.45 -45.11 6.64
N LEU A 110 23.20 -44.49 7.55
CA LEU A 110 24.64 -44.68 7.67
C LEU A 110 24.97 -46.12 8.09
N ASN A 111 24.14 -46.71 8.96
CA ASN A 111 24.27 -48.12 9.35
C ASN A 111 24.02 -49.06 8.16
N ALA A 112 23.19 -48.64 7.20
CA ALA A 112 22.97 -49.37 5.95
C ALA A 112 24.10 -49.19 4.91
N GLY A 113 25.16 -48.45 5.23
CA GLY A 113 26.34 -48.26 4.38
C GLY A 113 26.35 -46.97 3.56
N ALA A 114 25.41 -46.06 3.78
CA ALA A 114 25.52 -44.70 3.24
C ALA A 114 26.63 -43.91 3.94
N LYS A 115 27.17 -42.90 3.26
CA LYS A 115 28.15 -41.96 3.84
C LYS A 115 27.50 -40.67 4.30
N LYS A 116 26.50 -40.18 3.56
CA LYS A 116 25.84 -38.89 3.79
C LYS A 116 24.34 -39.00 3.57
N VAL A 117 23.57 -38.20 4.30
CA VAL A 117 22.11 -38.13 4.21
C VAL A 117 21.66 -36.68 4.13
N VAL A 118 20.81 -36.37 3.15
CA VAL A 118 20.15 -35.08 2.98
C VAL A 118 18.65 -35.26 3.20
N ILE A 119 18.14 -34.65 4.26
CA ILE A 119 16.70 -34.64 4.59
C ILE A 119 16.03 -33.58 3.72
N SER A 120 15.02 -33.99 2.94
CA SER A 120 14.30 -33.10 2.01
C SER A 120 13.17 -32.28 2.68
N ALA A 121 13.29 -32.04 3.98
CA ALA A 121 12.30 -31.37 4.81
C ALA A 121 12.98 -30.68 6.02
N PRO A 122 12.29 -29.76 6.71
CA PRO A 122 12.82 -29.17 7.94
C PRO A 122 13.13 -30.22 9.00
N SER A 123 14.34 -30.13 9.53
CA SER A 123 14.75 -30.88 10.71
C SER A 123 14.81 -29.97 11.94
N ASN A 124 14.48 -30.54 13.10
CA ASN A 124 14.56 -29.81 14.37
C ASN A 124 16.01 -29.71 14.87
N ASP A 125 16.82 -30.73 14.59
CA ASP A 125 18.11 -31.03 15.21
C ASP A 125 19.27 -31.22 14.21
N ALA A 126 19.01 -31.59 12.95
CA ALA A 126 20.05 -31.66 11.93
C ALA A 126 20.49 -30.24 11.46
N PRO A 127 21.78 -30.02 11.19
CA PRO A 127 22.27 -28.79 10.55
C PRO A 127 21.50 -28.49 9.26
N MET A 128 21.07 -27.24 9.11
CA MET A 128 20.20 -26.81 8.02
C MET A 128 20.97 -25.91 7.05
N TYR A 129 20.89 -26.23 5.77
CA TYR A 129 21.54 -25.48 4.71
C TYR A 129 20.55 -25.04 3.65
N VAL A 130 20.74 -23.81 3.17
CA VAL A 130 20.06 -23.23 2.01
C VAL A 130 21.12 -22.76 1.03
N MET A 131 21.01 -23.24 -0.20
CA MET A 131 21.94 -22.90 -1.29
C MET A 131 21.93 -21.39 -1.56
N GLY A 132 23.10 -20.81 -1.84
CA GLY A 132 23.28 -19.36 -1.98
C GLY A 132 23.21 -18.55 -0.67
N VAL A 133 22.80 -19.15 0.45
CA VAL A 133 22.64 -18.43 1.73
C VAL A 133 23.73 -18.80 2.74
N ASN A 134 23.81 -20.07 3.13
CA ASN A 134 24.76 -20.54 4.14
C ASN A 134 25.45 -21.87 3.79
N HIS A 135 25.21 -22.41 2.59
CA HIS A 135 25.80 -23.68 2.13
C HIS A 135 27.34 -23.74 2.19
N ASP A 136 28.05 -22.62 2.02
CA ASP A 136 29.51 -22.55 2.17
C ASP A 136 29.99 -22.84 3.61
N GLY A 137 29.09 -22.77 4.58
CA GLY A 137 29.35 -23.14 5.98
C GLY A 137 29.32 -24.64 6.23
N TYR A 138 28.98 -25.46 5.23
CA TYR A 138 28.91 -26.92 5.38
C TYR A 138 30.26 -27.51 5.82
N LYS A 139 30.21 -28.38 6.83
CA LYS A 139 31.39 -29.09 7.33
C LYS A 139 31.34 -30.55 6.92
N SER A 140 32.46 -31.06 6.40
CA SER A 140 32.55 -32.44 5.90
C SER A 140 32.34 -33.52 6.96
N ASN A 141 32.36 -33.19 8.25
CA ASN A 141 32.02 -34.11 9.35
C ASN A 141 30.51 -34.13 9.67
N GLU A 142 29.70 -33.34 8.98
CA GLU A 142 28.25 -33.38 9.10
C GLU A 142 27.70 -34.42 8.12
N ASP A 143 27.37 -35.60 8.64
CA ASP A 143 26.90 -36.74 7.84
C ASP A 143 25.42 -36.67 7.51
N VAL A 144 24.64 -35.99 8.33
CA VAL A 144 23.18 -35.83 8.18
C VAL A 144 22.84 -34.36 8.24
N ILE A 145 22.27 -33.84 7.16
CA ILE A 145 21.88 -32.43 7.01
C ILE A 145 20.44 -32.30 6.52
N SER A 146 19.85 -31.12 6.70
CA SER A 146 18.52 -30.76 6.19
C SER A 146 18.62 -29.68 5.12
N ASN A 147 17.92 -29.88 4.00
CA ASN A 147 17.77 -28.87 2.95
C ASN A 147 16.58 -27.92 3.21
N ALA A 148 16.21 -27.75 4.48
CA ALA A 148 15.10 -26.91 4.93
C ALA A 148 13.74 -27.27 4.28
N SER A 149 12.85 -26.28 4.13
CA SER A 149 11.59 -26.41 3.36
C SER A 149 11.63 -25.58 2.08
N CYS A 150 10.72 -25.85 1.15
CA CYS A 150 10.48 -25.01 -0.03
C CYS A 150 10.27 -23.53 0.32
N THR A 151 9.42 -23.22 1.30
CA THR A 151 9.20 -21.83 1.73
C THR A 151 10.46 -21.19 2.33
N THR A 152 11.30 -21.95 3.03
CA THR A 152 12.57 -21.41 3.57
C THR A 152 13.57 -21.13 2.46
N ASN A 153 13.68 -22.02 1.47
CA ASN A 153 14.52 -21.81 0.29
C ASN A 153 14.03 -20.64 -0.58
N CYS A 154 12.73 -20.35 -0.57
CA CYS A 154 12.19 -19.13 -1.20
C CYS A 154 12.49 -17.87 -0.37
N LEU A 155 12.23 -17.89 0.94
CA LEU A 155 12.32 -16.69 1.79
C LEU A 155 13.76 -16.29 2.12
N ALA A 156 14.67 -17.25 2.36
CA ALA A 156 16.01 -16.96 2.87
C ALA A 156 16.88 -16.16 1.88
N PRO A 157 16.94 -16.47 0.56
CA PRO A 157 17.68 -15.66 -0.40
C PRO A 157 17.15 -14.22 -0.47
N LEU A 158 15.83 -14.05 -0.49
CA LEU A 158 15.19 -12.74 -0.50
C LEU A 158 15.52 -11.93 0.77
N ALA A 159 15.37 -12.56 1.94
CA ALA A 159 15.67 -11.94 3.22
C ALA A 159 17.16 -11.59 3.35
N LYS A 160 18.06 -12.44 2.84
CA LYS A 160 19.50 -12.18 2.82
C LYS A 160 19.84 -10.92 2.03
N VAL A 161 19.35 -10.80 0.80
CA VAL A 161 19.63 -9.62 -0.05
C VAL A 161 19.13 -8.34 0.60
N ILE A 162 17.90 -8.35 1.13
CA ILE A 162 17.33 -7.18 1.81
C ILE A 162 18.10 -6.85 3.09
N HIS A 163 18.45 -7.85 3.90
CA HIS A 163 19.16 -7.66 5.16
C HIS A 163 20.57 -7.13 4.94
N ASP A 164 21.35 -7.75 4.06
CA ASP A 164 22.73 -7.37 3.78
C ASP A 164 22.82 -5.93 3.22
N THR A 165 21.79 -5.49 2.47
CA THR A 165 21.77 -4.16 1.84
C THR A 165 21.19 -3.08 2.76
N PHE A 166 20.04 -3.36 3.38
CA PHE A 166 19.20 -2.36 4.04
C PHE A 166 19.03 -2.56 5.56
N GLY A 167 19.41 -3.74 6.08
CA GLY A 167 19.16 -4.15 7.46
C GLY A 167 17.68 -4.45 7.70
N ILE A 168 17.36 -5.62 8.25
CA ILE A 168 15.99 -5.98 8.66
C ILE A 168 15.91 -5.85 10.17
N VAL A 169 14.95 -5.06 10.66
CA VAL A 169 14.63 -4.91 12.08
C VAL A 169 13.68 -6.03 12.52
N GLU A 170 12.56 -6.17 11.80
CA GLU A 170 11.53 -7.19 12.03
C GLU A 170 10.76 -7.45 10.73
N GLY A 171 10.11 -8.60 10.63
CA GLY A 171 9.27 -8.91 9.49
C GLY A 171 8.26 -10.03 9.73
N LEU A 172 7.17 -9.94 8.98
CA LEU A 172 6.09 -10.92 8.93
C LEU A 172 5.97 -11.47 7.52
N MET A 173 5.91 -12.79 7.42
CA MET A 173 5.74 -13.49 6.16
C MET A 173 4.40 -14.21 6.11
N THR A 174 3.71 -14.08 4.98
CA THR A 174 2.61 -14.95 4.61
C THR A 174 3.00 -15.72 3.37
N THR A 175 2.78 -17.04 3.34
CA THR A 175 2.88 -17.79 2.09
C THR A 175 1.51 -18.29 1.65
N VAL A 176 1.12 -17.95 0.42
CA VAL A 176 -0.04 -18.56 -0.23
C VAL A 176 0.49 -19.80 -0.93
N HIS A 177 0.12 -20.96 -0.39
CA HIS A 177 0.80 -22.21 -0.64
C HIS A 177 -0.10 -23.21 -1.39
N ALA A 178 0.46 -23.88 -2.39
CA ALA A 178 -0.24 -24.96 -3.09
C ALA A 178 -0.57 -26.14 -2.17
N VAL A 179 -1.53 -26.96 -2.59
CA VAL A 179 -1.91 -28.20 -1.90
C VAL A 179 -0.73 -29.16 -1.86
N THR A 180 -0.57 -29.86 -0.74
CA THR A 180 0.44 -30.89 -0.53
C THR A 180 -0.22 -32.23 -0.19
N ALA A 181 0.55 -33.32 -0.27
CA ALA A 181 0.06 -34.68 0.01
C ALA A 181 -0.45 -34.89 1.46
N THR A 182 -0.19 -33.97 2.38
CA THR A 182 -0.67 -34.07 3.77
C THR A 182 -2.14 -33.64 3.93
N GLN A 183 -2.71 -32.93 2.95
CA GLN A 183 -4.10 -32.46 2.98
C GLN A 183 -5.07 -33.52 2.47
N LYS A 184 -6.35 -33.36 2.77
CA LYS A 184 -7.42 -34.29 2.39
C LYS A 184 -8.22 -33.76 1.22
N THR A 185 -8.64 -34.65 0.32
CA THR A 185 -9.50 -34.31 -0.81
C THR A 185 -10.87 -33.80 -0.34
N VAL A 186 -11.44 -34.48 0.65
CA VAL A 186 -12.67 -34.14 1.37
C VAL A 186 -12.40 -34.05 2.87
N ASP A 187 -13.36 -33.52 3.64
CA ASP A 187 -13.23 -33.40 5.09
C ASP A 187 -12.91 -34.76 5.74
N GLY A 188 -11.82 -34.82 6.52
CA GLY A 188 -11.34 -36.05 7.14
C GLY A 188 -10.46 -35.79 8.38
N PRO A 189 -10.15 -36.83 9.16
CA PRO A 189 -9.44 -36.69 10.41
C PRO A 189 -7.98 -36.23 10.22
N SER A 190 -7.58 -35.24 11.02
CA SER A 190 -6.20 -34.75 11.11
C SER A 190 -5.90 -34.28 12.55
N MET A 191 -5.30 -35.17 13.35
CA MET A 191 -5.16 -34.96 14.80
C MET A 191 -4.19 -33.84 15.18
N LYS A 192 -3.19 -33.57 14.33
CA LYS A 192 -2.14 -32.57 14.59
C LYS A 192 -2.39 -31.21 13.91
N ASP A 193 -3.26 -31.18 12.90
CA ASP A 193 -3.64 -29.97 12.16
C ASP A 193 -5.10 -30.10 11.72
N TRP A 194 -6.04 -29.68 12.57
CA TRP A 194 -7.47 -29.85 12.33
C TRP A 194 -7.91 -29.13 11.05
N ARG A 195 -7.35 -27.94 10.77
CA ARG A 195 -7.65 -27.17 9.57
C ARG A 195 -7.16 -27.89 8.31
N GLY A 196 -5.99 -28.52 8.37
CA GLY A 196 -5.47 -29.36 7.29
C GLY A 196 -6.30 -30.61 6.97
N GLY A 197 -7.21 -31.02 7.86
CA GLY A 197 -8.17 -32.10 7.62
C GLY A 197 -9.37 -31.70 6.76
N ARG A 198 -9.61 -30.40 6.53
CA ARG A 198 -10.70 -29.91 5.68
C ARG A 198 -10.36 -30.12 4.20
N GLY A 199 -11.38 -30.34 3.38
CA GLY A 199 -11.25 -30.60 1.94
C GLY A 199 -10.44 -29.51 1.24
N SER A 200 -9.33 -29.89 0.62
CA SER A 200 -8.36 -28.97 0.03
C SER A 200 -8.82 -28.32 -1.27
N LEU A 201 -9.83 -28.89 -1.93
CA LEU A 201 -10.35 -28.41 -3.21
C LEU A 201 -11.33 -27.24 -3.06
N GLN A 202 -11.82 -26.98 -1.84
CA GLN A 202 -12.93 -26.05 -1.58
C GLN A 202 -12.59 -24.96 -0.55
N ASN A 203 -11.38 -24.95 0.00
CA ASN A 203 -11.01 -24.07 1.10
C ASN A 203 -9.70 -23.32 0.86
N ILE A 204 -9.64 -22.10 1.42
CA ILE A 204 -8.38 -21.44 1.79
C ILE A 204 -8.11 -21.84 3.25
N ILE A 205 -7.06 -22.63 3.48
CA ILE A 205 -6.79 -23.28 4.77
C ILE A 205 -5.63 -22.56 5.47
N PRO A 206 -5.86 -21.80 6.55
CA PRO A 206 -4.78 -21.18 7.31
C PRO A 206 -3.99 -22.25 8.07
N SER A 207 -2.66 -22.17 8.03
CA SER A 207 -1.77 -23.10 8.71
C SER A 207 -0.57 -22.36 9.31
N SER A 208 -0.04 -22.87 10.41
CA SER A 208 1.19 -22.36 11.00
C SER A 208 2.39 -22.87 10.20
N THR A 209 3.45 -22.07 10.08
CA THR A 209 4.69 -22.47 9.40
C THR A 209 5.93 -22.09 10.21
N GLY A 210 6.89 -23.01 10.26
CA GLY A 210 8.20 -22.76 10.85
C GLY A 210 9.19 -22.11 9.89
N ALA A 211 8.82 -21.87 8.63
CA ALA A 211 9.77 -21.44 7.59
C ALA A 211 10.45 -20.10 7.90
N ALA A 212 9.70 -19.09 8.34
CA ALA A 212 10.28 -17.79 8.72
C ALA A 212 11.24 -17.92 9.92
N LYS A 213 10.90 -18.78 10.90
CA LYS A 213 11.78 -19.06 12.04
C LYS A 213 13.05 -19.81 11.60
N ALA A 214 12.94 -20.69 10.60
CA ALA A 214 14.07 -21.42 10.03
C ALA A 214 15.07 -20.48 9.32
N VAL A 215 14.61 -19.35 8.77
CA VAL A 215 15.51 -18.30 8.25
C VAL A 215 16.48 -17.81 9.33
N GLY A 216 16.03 -17.68 10.58
CA GLY A 216 16.90 -17.33 11.70
C GLY A 216 17.99 -18.36 12.00
N LYS A 217 17.81 -19.63 11.61
CA LYS A 217 18.85 -20.67 11.73
C LYS A 217 19.91 -20.55 10.64
N VAL A 218 19.49 -20.25 9.41
CA VAL A 218 20.41 -20.16 8.25
C VAL A 218 21.02 -18.76 8.07
N ILE A 219 20.39 -17.73 8.63
CA ILE A 219 20.90 -16.35 8.71
C ILE A 219 20.80 -15.92 10.18
N PRO A 220 21.83 -16.20 11.02
CA PRO A 220 21.78 -15.95 12.46
C PRO A 220 21.43 -14.50 12.85
N ALA A 221 21.81 -13.52 12.03
CA ALA A 221 21.48 -12.10 12.24
C ALA A 221 19.96 -11.79 12.16
N LEU A 222 19.17 -12.70 11.59
CA LEU A 222 17.71 -12.62 11.48
C LEU A 222 16.99 -13.49 12.53
N ASN A 223 17.72 -14.14 13.44
CA ASN A 223 17.11 -14.96 14.48
C ASN A 223 16.18 -14.13 15.37
N GLY A 224 14.95 -14.60 15.54
CA GLY A 224 13.90 -13.89 16.30
C GLY A 224 13.26 -12.69 15.59
N LYS A 225 13.76 -12.29 14.40
CA LYS A 225 13.23 -11.12 13.66
C LYS A 225 12.12 -11.44 12.69
N LEU A 226 12.03 -12.70 12.24
CA LEU A 226 11.07 -13.14 11.23
C LEU A 226 10.14 -14.22 11.78
N THR A 227 8.84 -14.05 11.56
CA THR A 227 7.82 -15.08 11.78
C THR A 227 6.79 -15.04 10.67
N GLY A 228 5.87 -16.01 10.62
CA GLY A 228 4.90 -16.05 9.54
C GLY A 228 3.83 -17.12 9.64
N MET A 229 2.93 -17.12 8.66
CA MET A 229 1.85 -18.08 8.49
C MET A 229 1.70 -18.49 7.03
N SER A 230 0.85 -19.48 6.78
CA SER A 230 0.49 -19.88 5.42
C SER A 230 -1.01 -19.98 5.21
N PHE A 231 -1.42 -19.75 3.97
CA PHE A 231 -2.76 -20.06 3.48
C PHE A 231 -2.63 -21.10 2.38
N ARG A 232 -3.12 -22.32 2.63
CA ARG A 232 -3.12 -23.36 1.61
C ARG A 232 -4.33 -23.16 0.70
N ILE A 233 -4.11 -23.06 -0.60
CA ILE A 233 -5.16 -22.78 -1.59
C ILE A 233 -5.33 -23.94 -2.57
N PRO A 234 -6.47 -24.03 -3.29
CA PRO A 234 -6.75 -25.09 -4.27
C PRO A 234 -5.91 -25.02 -5.57
N THR A 235 -4.59 -24.90 -5.46
CA THR A 235 -3.65 -25.03 -6.58
C THR A 235 -2.76 -26.26 -6.41
N ALA A 236 -2.43 -26.93 -7.51
CA ALA A 236 -1.70 -28.21 -7.47
C ALA A 236 -0.19 -28.04 -7.20
N ASP A 237 0.37 -26.90 -7.62
CA ASP A 237 1.76 -26.53 -7.41
C ASP A 237 1.95 -25.02 -7.53
N VAL A 238 3.16 -24.57 -7.23
CA VAL A 238 3.60 -23.18 -7.14
C VAL A 238 2.96 -22.44 -5.98
N SER A 239 3.81 -21.77 -5.22
CA SER A 239 3.44 -20.99 -4.03
C SER A 239 4.09 -19.62 -4.12
N VAL A 240 3.58 -18.67 -3.35
CA VAL A 240 4.14 -17.32 -3.28
C VAL A 240 4.42 -16.94 -1.83
N VAL A 241 5.53 -16.21 -1.62
CA VAL A 241 5.89 -15.60 -0.35
C VAL A 241 5.60 -14.10 -0.45
N ASP A 242 4.79 -13.61 0.49
CA ASP A 242 4.60 -12.20 0.79
C ASP A 242 5.38 -11.85 2.05
N LEU A 243 6.38 -10.99 1.91
CA LEU A 243 7.27 -10.58 2.99
C LEU A 243 7.08 -9.09 3.28
N THR A 244 6.53 -8.79 4.45
CA THR A 244 6.46 -7.42 4.98
C THR A 244 7.57 -7.23 6.00
N VAL A 245 8.44 -6.24 5.79
CA VAL A 245 9.60 -5.97 6.67
C VAL A 245 9.71 -4.49 7.01
N ARG A 246 10.24 -4.21 8.20
CA ARG A 246 10.77 -2.90 8.57
C ARG A 246 12.28 -2.92 8.45
N THR A 247 12.84 -2.01 7.66
CA THR A 247 14.27 -1.90 7.45
C THR A 247 14.94 -0.86 8.37
N GLU A 248 16.23 -1.03 8.62
CA GLU A 248 17.04 -0.07 9.39
C GLU A 248 17.29 1.20 8.56
N LYS A 249 17.69 1.02 7.29
CA LYS A 249 17.87 2.12 6.34
C LYS A 249 16.53 2.45 5.70
N SER A 250 16.25 3.76 5.56
CA SER A 250 15.16 4.21 4.70
C SER A 250 15.51 3.88 3.25
N VAL A 251 14.58 3.22 2.55
CA VAL A 251 14.81 2.69 1.21
C VAL A 251 13.55 2.85 0.37
N SER A 252 13.72 3.16 -0.91
CA SER A 252 12.65 3.20 -1.91
C SER A 252 12.44 1.82 -2.54
N TYR A 253 11.28 1.61 -3.16
CA TYR A 253 11.00 0.35 -3.84
C TYR A 253 11.91 0.10 -5.04
N ASP A 254 12.29 1.16 -5.77
CA ASP A 254 13.19 1.03 -6.91
C ASP A 254 14.59 0.59 -6.47
N GLU A 255 15.05 1.03 -5.30
CA GLU A 255 16.30 0.55 -4.70
C GLU A 255 16.20 -0.92 -4.27
N ILE A 256 15.07 -1.35 -3.67
CA ILE A 256 14.84 -2.76 -3.33
C ILE A 256 14.86 -3.63 -4.59
N LYS A 257 14.11 -3.24 -5.63
CA LYS A 257 14.09 -3.95 -6.91
C LYS A 257 15.48 -4.03 -7.53
N ALA A 258 16.23 -2.92 -7.55
CA ALA A 258 17.57 -2.88 -8.11
C ALA A 258 18.53 -3.80 -7.35
N ALA A 259 18.47 -3.83 -6.01
CA ALA A 259 19.28 -4.73 -5.19
C ALA A 259 18.95 -6.21 -5.47
N ILE A 260 17.67 -6.55 -5.53
CA ILE A 260 17.21 -7.92 -5.80
C ILE A 260 17.57 -8.35 -7.23
N LYS A 261 17.32 -7.50 -8.23
CA LYS A 261 17.67 -7.77 -9.62
C LYS A 261 19.17 -7.99 -9.76
N LYS A 262 19.99 -7.10 -9.18
CA LYS A 262 21.46 -7.24 -9.19
C LYS A 262 21.88 -8.57 -8.55
N ALA A 263 21.35 -8.91 -7.38
CA ALA A 263 21.67 -10.18 -6.73
C ALA A 263 21.28 -11.38 -7.60
N SER A 264 20.10 -11.35 -8.22
CA SER A 264 19.60 -12.41 -9.12
C SER A 264 20.48 -12.63 -10.35
N GLU A 265 21.13 -11.57 -10.85
CA GLU A 265 22.02 -11.63 -12.01
C GLU A 265 23.48 -11.93 -11.63
N THR A 266 23.82 -11.87 -10.34
CA THR A 266 25.19 -11.99 -9.83
C THR A 266 25.30 -13.04 -8.70
N SER A 267 25.36 -12.60 -7.44
CA SER A 267 25.70 -13.43 -6.27
C SER A 267 24.69 -14.54 -5.96
N MET A 268 23.46 -14.43 -6.48
CA MET A 268 22.38 -15.39 -6.29
C MET A 268 21.91 -16.01 -7.61
N LYS A 269 22.70 -15.91 -8.68
CA LYS A 269 22.33 -16.44 -10.00
C LYS A 269 22.03 -17.93 -9.92
N GLY A 270 20.86 -18.33 -10.43
CA GLY A 270 20.37 -19.72 -10.39
C GLY A 270 19.60 -20.08 -9.11
N ILE A 271 19.70 -19.28 -8.05
CA ILE A 271 18.94 -19.44 -6.81
C ILE A 271 17.80 -18.42 -6.75
N LEU A 272 18.11 -17.14 -6.98
CA LEU A 272 17.17 -16.03 -7.02
C LEU A 272 17.02 -15.57 -8.47
N GLY A 273 15.79 -15.48 -8.97
CA GLY A 273 15.49 -14.79 -10.23
C GLY A 273 14.61 -13.55 -10.03
N TYR A 274 14.44 -12.77 -11.09
CA TYR A 274 13.71 -11.50 -11.08
C TYR A 274 12.81 -11.37 -12.31
N THR A 275 11.56 -10.92 -12.13
CA THR A 275 10.66 -10.60 -13.25
C THR A 275 9.77 -9.39 -12.96
N GLU A 276 9.47 -8.63 -14.02
CA GLU A 276 8.51 -7.51 -14.01
C GLU A 276 7.25 -7.79 -14.82
N ALA A 277 7.17 -8.98 -15.46
CA ALA A 277 6.01 -9.37 -16.25
C ALA A 277 4.78 -9.65 -15.37
N ALA A 278 3.60 -9.52 -15.96
CA ALA A 278 2.32 -9.81 -15.31
C ALA A 278 2.03 -11.32 -15.29
N VAL A 279 2.87 -12.06 -14.56
CA VAL A 279 2.84 -13.52 -14.46
C VAL A 279 1.78 -14.04 -13.46
N VAL A 280 1.46 -15.32 -13.50
CA VAL A 280 0.61 -16.05 -12.55
C VAL A 280 1.29 -17.34 -12.11
N SER A 281 0.71 -18.08 -11.16
CA SER A 281 1.35 -19.27 -10.57
C SER A 281 1.75 -20.32 -11.60
N SER A 282 0.93 -20.58 -12.62
CA SER A 282 1.22 -21.56 -13.66
C SER A 282 2.45 -21.24 -14.50
N ASP A 283 2.83 -19.97 -14.61
CA ASP A 283 3.99 -19.54 -15.40
C ASP A 283 5.32 -19.96 -14.78
N PHE A 284 5.30 -20.44 -13.53
CA PHE A 284 6.46 -20.92 -12.78
C PHE A 284 6.53 -22.44 -12.65
N LEU A 285 5.69 -23.17 -13.38
CA LEU A 285 5.80 -24.63 -13.48
C LEU A 285 7.02 -25.01 -14.32
N GLY A 286 7.82 -25.98 -13.84
CA GLY A 286 8.98 -26.50 -14.58
C GLY A 286 10.32 -26.06 -13.99
N ASP A 287 11.32 -25.84 -14.85
CA ASP A 287 12.70 -25.49 -14.48
C ASP A 287 12.82 -23.98 -14.09
N ALA A 288 12.03 -23.54 -13.11
CA ALA A 288 12.13 -22.22 -12.49
C ALA A 288 13.20 -22.21 -11.38
N PRO A 289 13.85 -21.06 -11.08
CA PRO A 289 14.79 -20.95 -9.97
C PRO A 289 14.11 -21.16 -8.61
N ASP A 290 14.89 -21.58 -7.60
CA ASP A 290 14.42 -21.92 -6.24
C ASP A 290 13.63 -20.78 -5.56
N CYS A 291 13.98 -19.54 -5.85
CA CYS A 291 13.24 -18.35 -5.49
C CYS A 291 13.11 -17.43 -6.70
N LEU A 292 11.89 -17.04 -7.07
CA LEU A 292 11.69 -15.98 -8.05
C LEU A 292 11.06 -14.77 -7.38
N TYR A 293 11.79 -13.66 -7.38
CA TYR A 293 11.21 -12.37 -7.02
C TYR A 293 10.41 -11.81 -8.18
N ARG A 294 9.18 -11.45 -7.89
CA ARG A 294 8.32 -10.71 -8.81
C ARG A 294 8.10 -9.30 -8.26
N LYS A 295 8.12 -8.32 -9.15
CA LYS A 295 7.54 -7.00 -8.87
C LYS A 295 6.09 -7.17 -8.42
N SER A 296 5.80 -6.87 -7.15
CA SER A 296 4.43 -6.77 -6.67
C SER A 296 3.88 -5.37 -6.97
N GLU A 297 2.64 -5.29 -7.46
CA GLU A 297 1.90 -4.02 -7.55
C GLU A 297 1.48 -3.50 -6.17
N ILE A 298 1.49 -4.36 -5.15
CA ILE A 298 1.03 -4.06 -3.79
C ILE A 298 2.17 -3.50 -2.91
N ILE A 299 3.45 -3.71 -3.28
CA ILE A 299 4.62 -3.39 -2.41
C ILE A 299 5.06 -1.91 -2.51
N GLN A 300 4.28 -1.04 -3.15
CA GLN A 300 4.52 0.40 -3.11
C GLN A 300 3.29 1.25 -2.80
N LYS A 301 2.51 0.85 -1.77
CA LYS A 301 2.05 1.88 -0.82
C LYS A 301 3.11 2.00 0.27
N SER A 302 4.29 2.50 -0.12
CA SER A 302 5.18 3.07 0.87
C SER A 302 4.36 4.07 1.68
N PHE A 303 4.22 3.83 2.98
CA PHE A 303 4.00 4.90 3.96
C PHE A 303 5.26 5.81 4.03
N LEU A 304 5.88 6.12 2.89
CA LEU A 304 6.74 7.28 2.74
C LEU A 304 5.76 8.45 2.62
N HIS A 305 5.22 8.85 3.76
CA HIS A 305 4.65 10.17 3.90
C HIS A 305 5.69 11.16 3.41
N GLN A 306 5.32 11.95 2.40
CA GLN A 306 6.24 12.89 1.74
C GLN A 306 6.80 13.93 2.73
N PHE A 307 6.09 14.11 3.84
CA PHE A 307 6.48 14.80 5.05
C PHE A 307 6.39 13.80 6.21
N LYS A 308 7.48 13.59 6.96
CA LYS A 308 7.48 12.62 8.07
C LYS A 308 6.71 13.17 9.26
N THR A 309 6.85 14.46 9.53
CA THR A 309 6.10 15.17 10.58
C THR A 309 5.46 16.44 10.02
N ILE A 310 4.16 16.59 10.27
CA ILE A 310 3.38 17.78 9.91
C ILE A 310 3.02 18.53 11.20
N GLY A 311 3.46 19.77 11.32
CA GLY A 311 3.04 20.67 12.40
C GLY A 311 1.86 21.52 11.96
N ILE A 312 0.83 21.65 12.79
CA ILE A 312 -0.30 22.55 12.56
C ILE A 312 -0.38 23.56 13.71
N ILE A 313 -0.15 24.82 13.39
CA ILE A 313 -0.33 25.95 14.31
C ILE A 313 -1.78 26.43 14.14
N GLY A 314 -2.57 26.42 15.22
CA GLY A 314 -4.03 26.58 15.13
C GLY A 314 -4.77 25.23 14.98
N GLY A 315 -4.16 24.12 15.42
CA GLY A 315 -4.65 22.76 15.20
C GLY A 315 -5.93 22.38 15.95
N THR A 316 -6.30 23.12 16.98
CA THR A 316 -7.60 23.00 17.67
C THR A 316 -8.70 23.86 17.05
N GLY A 317 -8.32 24.80 16.16
CA GLY A 317 -9.27 25.59 15.38
C GLY A 317 -10.05 24.73 14.39
N LYS A 318 -11.21 25.19 13.93
CA LYS A 318 -12.16 24.36 13.16
C LYS A 318 -11.54 23.71 11.91
N ILE A 319 -10.78 24.48 11.11
CA ILE A 319 -10.09 23.98 9.91
C ILE A 319 -8.83 23.18 10.29
N GLY A 320 -8.03 23.69 11.23
CA GLY A 320 -6.84 23.01 11.73
C GLY A 320 -7.15 21.59 12.24
N SER A 321 -8.22 21.43 13.01
CA SER A 321 -8.66 20.13 13.54
C SER A 321 -9.16 19.20 12.46
N LEU A 322 -9.83 19.73 11.43
CA LEU A 322 -10.31 18.97 10.29
C LEU A 322 -9.12 18.37 9.52
N PHE A 323 -8.11 19.19 9.20
CA PHE A 323 -6.90 18.73 8.54
C PHE A 323 -6.05 17.82 9.44
N ALA A 324 -5.93 18.11 10.73
CA ALA A 324 -5.21 17.26 11.68
C ALA A 324 -5.81 15.84 11.71
N LYS A 325 -7.14 15.74 11.85
CA LYS A 325 -7.86 14.46 11.82
C LYS A 325 -7.63 13.73 10.50
N HIS A 326 -7.78 14.43 9.38
CA HIS A 326 -7.70 13.81 8.06
C HIS A 326 -6.28 13.35 7.70
N LEU A 327 -5.25 14.13 8.05
CA LEU A 327 -3.84 13.77 7.88
C LEU A 327 -3.45 12.59 8.79
N ASN A 328 -3.91 12.56 10.05
CA ASN A 328 -3.71 11.41 10.94
C ASN A 328 -4.36 10.13 10.39
N LEU A 329 -5.58 10.21 9.84
CA LEU A 329 -6.25 9.07 9.19
C LEU A 329 -5.46 8.54 7.98
N HIS A 330 -4.71 9.40 7.30
CA HIS A 330 -3.82 9.03 6.19
C HIS A 330 -2.42 8.61 6.66
N GLY A 331 -2.23 8.45 7.98
CA GLY A 331 -1.02 7.92 8.63
C GLY A 331 0.10 8.94 8.86
N TYR A 332 -0.12 10.23 8.60
CA TYR A 332 0.90 11.25 8.86
C TYR A 332 1.06 11.46 10.37
N ASN A 333 2.30 11.68 10.84
CA ASN A 333 2.53 12.14 12.20
C ASN A 333 2.20 13.63 12.31
N VAL A 334 1.04 13.96 12.88
CA VAL A 334 0.58 15.35 13.04
C VAL A 334 0.82 15.84 14.46
N LEU A 335 1.53 16.95 14.58
CA LEU A 335 1.70 17.70 15.82
C LEU A 335 0.84 18.96 15.76
N ILE A 336 0.15 19.29 16.84
CA ILE A 336 -0.73 20.47 16.91
C ILE A 336 -0.29 21.41 18.03
N SER A 337 -0.31 22.71 17.77
CA SER A 337 -0.08 23.75 18.77
C SER A 337 -1.13 24.85 18.69
N ASP A 338 -1.63 25.25 19.84
CA ASP A 338 -2.60 26.31 20.10
C ASP A 338 -2.34 26.93 21.47
N GLU A 339 -3.01 28.04 21.79
CA GLU A 339 -2.92 28.71 23.11
C GLU A 339 -3.30 27.81 24.31
N HIS A 340 -3.89 26.63 24.05
CA HIS A 340 -4.44 25.73 25.07
C HIS A 340 -3.91 24.29 24.99
N THR A 341 -2.95 23.97 24.09
CA THR A 341 -2.39 22.62 23.95
C THR A 341 -0.95 22.54 24.49
N PRO A 342 -0.55 21.39 25.08
CA PRO A 342 0.68 21.27 25.88
C PRO A 342 1.99 21.19 25.07
N GLN A 343 1.97 21.27 23.74
CA GLN A 343 3.18 21.26 22.92
C GLN A 343 3.55 22.68 22.51
N GLU A 344 4.70 23.15 22.99
CA GLU A 344 5.25 24.46 22.63
C GLU A 344 5.49 24.55 21.13
N GLU A 345 5.10 25.67 20.50
CA GLU A 345 5.32 25.91 19.06
C GLU A 345 6.76 25.64 18.65
N ARG A 346 7.72 25.99 19.52
CA ARG A 346 9.16 25.78 19.31
C ARG A 346 9.50 24.31 19.08
N ASP A 347 8.86 23.40 19.81
CA ASP A 347 9.17 21.98 19.72
C ASP A 347 8.59 21.36 18.45
N ILE A 348 7.39 21.79 18.04
CA ILE A 348 6.81 21.39 16.75
C ILE A 348 7.71 21.85 15.60
N LEU A 349 8.13 23.12 15.61
CA LEU A 349 8.89 23.71 14.51
C LEU A 349 10.31 23.11 14.39
N ARG A 350 10.86 22.57 15.49
CA ARG A 350 12.15 21.85 15.51
C ARG A 350 12.13 20.53 14.76
N CYS A 351 10.98 19.87 14.65
CA CYS A 351 10.87 18.55 14.00
C CYS A 351 9.98 18.52 12.75
N ALA A 352 9.06 19.46 12.57
CA ALA A 352 8.11 19.46 11.45
C ALA A 352 8.77 19.73 10.08
N ASP A 353 8.50 18.85 9.12
CA ASP A 353 8.93 18.99 7.72
C ASP A 353 7.97 19.91 6.94
N LEU A 354 6.68 19.84 7.27
CA LEU A 354 5.61 20.72 6.79
C LEU A 354 4.98 21.43 8.00
N VAL A 355 4.84 22.74 7.93
CA VAL A 355 4.14 23.55 8.92
C VAL A 355 2.92 24.19 8.25
N ILE A 356 1.73 23.96 8.81
CA ILE A 356 0.47 24.53 8.38
C ILE A 356 0.04 25.59 9.40
N LEU A 357 -0.07 26.83 8.96
CA LEU A 357 -0.63 27.93 9.74
C LEU A 357 -2.15 28.01 9.49
N SER A 358 -2.94 27.55 10.47
CA SER A 358 -4.41 27.51 10.41
C SER A 358 -5.01 28.30 11.58
N VAL A 359 -4.72 29.60 11.61
CA VAL A 359 -5.24 30.54 12.63
C VAL A 359 -6.18 31.57 11.98
N PRO A 360 -7.04 32.26 12.76
CA PRO A 360 -7.88 33.33 12.23
C PRO A 360 -7.07 34.41 11.48
N ILE A 361 -7.67 34.99 10.44
CA ILE A 361 -7.02 35.98 9.56
C ILE A 361 -6.42 37.13 10.39
N SER A 362 -7.19 37.65 11.34
CA SER A 362 -6.80 38.73 12.26
C SER A 362 -5.56 38.43 13.12
N ARG A 363 -5.24 37.15 13.37
CA ARG A 363 -4.06 36.73 14.16
C ARG A 363 -2.91 36.19 13.30
N SER A 364 -3.15 35.96 12.01
CA SER A 364 -2.19 35.26 11.14
C SER A 364 -0.82 35.94 11.05
N VAL A 365 -0.79 37.28 10.93
CA VAL A 365 0.44 38.09 10.91
C VAL A 365 1.19 38.04 12.23
N GLU A 366 0.48 38.14 13.35
CA GLU A 366 1.06 38.08 14.70
C GLU A 366 1.70 36.71 14.96
N VAL A 367 0.95 35.64 14.71
CA VAL A 367 1.42 34.26 14.90
C VAL A 367 2.59 33.97 13.97
N LEU A 368 2.52 34.38 12.70
CA LEU A 368 3.63 34.18 11.77
C LEU A 368 4.90 34.88 12.24
N ARG A 369 4.81 36.12 12.73
CA ARG A 369 5.96 36.84 13.32
C ARG A 369 6.51 36.13 14.55
N ARG A 370 5.65 35.54 15.39
CA ARG A 370 6.02 34.77 16.58
C ARG A 370 6.78 33.49 16.23
N ILE A 371 6.31 32.72 15.23
CA ILE A 371 6.91 31.43 14.87
C ILE A 371 8.11 31.55 13.92
N ARG A 372 8.19 32.61 13.12
CA ARG A 372 9.21 32.78 12.07
C ARG A 372 10.65 32.56 12.55
N PRO A 373 11.10 33.07 13.71
CA PRO A 373 12.47 32.85 14.20
C PRO A 373 12.84 31.38 14.43
N PHE A 374 11.85 30.50 14.55
CA PHE A 374 12.04 29.07 14.82
C PHE A 374 11.89 28.19 13.57
N LEU A 375 11.52 28.77 12.41
CA LEU A 375 11.41 28.04 11.15
C LEU A 375 12.80 27.64 10.63
N ARG A 376 12.93 26.37 10.22
CA ARG A 376 14.18 25.82 9.69
C ARG A 376 14.23 26.01 8.16
N PRO A 377 15.40 26.24 7.55
CA PRO A 377 15.52 26.40 6.09
C PRO A 377 14.96 25.23 5.26
N ASN A 378 14.99 24.01 5.79
CA ASN A 378 14.49 22.80 5.12
C ASN A 378 13.00 22.52 5.34
N THR A 379 12.30 23.31 6.17
CA THR A 379 10.85 23.19 6.39
C THR A 379 10.08 23.78 5.20
N LEU A 380 8.91 23.24 4.88
CA LEU A 380 7.93 23.92 4.03
C LEU A 380 6.85 24.55 4.91
N LEU A 381 6.59 25.84 4.73
CA LEU A 381 5.51 26.56 5.39
C LEU A 381 4.33 26.72 4.42
N THR A 382 3.13 26.49 4.92
CA THR A 382 1.89 26.83 4.25
C THR A 382 0.94 27.50 5.22
N ASP A 383 0.10 28.41 4.75
CA ASP A 383 -0.99 29.01 5.50
C ASP A 383 -2.33 28.66 4.85
N PHE A 384 -3.42 28.74 5.61
CA PHE A 384 -4.79 28.54 5.13
C PHE A 384 -5.65 29.81 5.18
N THR A 385 -5.05 31.00 5.11
CA THR A 385 -5.84 32.24 5.20
C THR A 385 -6.73 32.45 3.97
N SER A 386 -7.91 33.05 4.15
CA SER A 386 -8.81 33.38 3.02
C SER A 386 -8.48 34.72 2.35
N VAL A 387 -7.60 35.53 2.95
CA VAL A 387 -7.11 36.80 2.42
C VAL A 387 -5.58 36.77 2.46
N LYS A 388 -4.92 37.16 1.37
CA LYS A 388 -3.47 36.98 1.21
C LYS A 388 -2.68 38.28 1.32
N SER A 389 -3.28 39.41 0.96
CA SER A 389 -2.64 40.72 0.93
C SER A 389 -1.92 41.09 2.22
N ASP A 390 -2.52 40.77 3.38
CA ASP A 390 -1.97 41.14 4.69
C ASP A 390 -0.81 40.25 5.13
N ILE A 391 -0.86 38.95 4.81
CA ILE A 391 0.13 37.97 5.26
C ILE A 391 1.31 37.83 4.30
N GLN A 392 1.13 38.16 3.01
CA GLN A 392 2.12 37.98 1.95
C GLN A 392 3.51 38.54 2.34
N LYS A 393 3.57 39.80 2.79
CA LYS A 393 4.84 40.45 3.15
C LYS A 393 5.57 39.74 4.30
N GLU A 394 4.86 39.06 5.18
CA GLU A 394 5.48 38.30 6.27
C GLU A 394 5.89 36.89 5.82
N LEU A 395 5.12 36.27 4.91
CA LEU A 395 5.47 35.00 4.27
C LEU A 395 6.79 35.11 3.49
N GLU A 396 6.97 36.18 2.70
CA GLU A 396 8.18 36.43 1.91
C GLU A 396 9.45 36.57 2.77
N LYS A 397 9.31 37.02 4.02
CA LYS A 397 10.43 37.16 4.99
C LYS A 397 10.87 35.82 5.60
N CYS A 398 10.17 34.72 5.35
CA CYS A 398 10.52 33.43 5.93
C CYS A 398 11.79 32.85 5.30
N VAL A 399 12.64 32.25 6.14
CA VAL A 399 13.91 31.65 5.69
C VAL A 399 13.71 30.41 4.83
N CYS A 400 12.57 29.73 5.03
CA CYS A 400 12.23 28.44 4.47
C CYS A 400 11.47 28.54 3.14
N GLU A 401 11.05 27.41 2.60
CA GLU A 401 10.14 27.31 1.45
C GLU A 401 8.72 27.70 1.87
N VAL A 402 7.97 28.43 1.04
CA VAL A 402 6.64 28.92 1.39
C VAL A 402 5.67 28.77 0.22
N ILE A 403 4.56 28.06 0.46
CA ILE A 403 3.45 27.91 -0.48
C ILE A 403 2.17 28.27 0.24
N SER A 404 1.59 29.43 -0.09
CA SER A 404 0.34 29.85 0.53
C SER A 404 -0.82 29.03 -0.03
N CYS A 405 -1.74 28.61 0.84
CA CYS A 405 -2.86 27.76 0.45
C CYS A 405 -4.20 28.36 0.91
N HIS A 406 -5.29 28.03 0.24
CA HIS A 406 -6.63 28.39 0.68
C HIS A 406 -7.59 27.23 0.43
N PRO A 407 -8.00 26.50 1.49
CA PRO A 407 -9.09 25.55 1.41
C PRO A 407 -10.41 26.32 1.17
N LEU A 408 -11.03 26.16 0.00
CA LEU A 408 -12.26 26.87 -0.38
C LEU A 408 -13.52 26.19 0.19
N PHE A 409 -13.44 25.74 1.44
CA PHE A 409 -14.51 25.03 2.11
C PHE A 409 -14.46 25.23 3.63
N GLY A 410 -15.62 25.09 4.26
CA GLY A 410 -15.78 25.24 5.70
C GLY A 410 -15.47 23.96 6.49
N PRO A 411 -15.36 24.05 7.82
CA PRO A 411 -14.93 22.94 8.69
C PRO A 411 -15.92 21.78 8.80
N THR A 412 -17.16 21.98 8.37
CA THR A 412 -18.20 20.93 8.36
C THR A 412 -18.27 20.17 7.03
N ALA A 413 -17.40 20.51 6.07
CA ALA A 413 -17.38 19.86 4.77
C ALA A 413 -16.67 18.49 4.84
N VAL A 414 -17.07 17.58 3.97
CA VAL A 414 -16.24 16.43 3.62
C VAL A 414 -15.12 16.94 2.71
N ILE A 415 -13.85 16.69 3.07
CA ILE A 415 -12.67 17.17 2.34
C ILE A 415 -12.63 16.66 0.89
N ASP A 416 -13.15 15.45 0.67
CA ASP A 416 -13.15 14.78 -0.61
C ASP A 416 -13.77 15.64 -1.73
N GLY A 417 -13.02 15.84 -2.82
CA GLY A 417 -13.43 16.62 -3.99
C GLY A 417 -13.49 18.13 -3.78
N GLN A 418 -13.04 18.64 -2.62
CA GLN A 418 -13.08 20.08 -2.34
C GLN A 418 -11.92 20.84 -3.01
N ASN A 419 -12.13 22.12 -3.26
CA ASN A 419 -11.14 22.97 -3.92
C ASN A 419 -10.07 23.48 -2.93
N MET A 420 -8.81 23.42 -3.35
CA MET A 420 -7.66 23.98 -2.66
C MET A 420 -6.90 24.89 -3.63
N ILE A 421 -6.79 26.18 -3.31
CA ILE A 421 -5.90 27.07 -4.03
C ILE A 421 -4.49 26.96 -3.45
N THR A 422 -3.48 27.01 -4.31
CA THR A 422 -2.05 27.06 -3.96
C THR A 422 -1.39 28.24 -4.66
N ILE A 423 -0.50 28.94 -3.96
CA ILE A 423 0.22 30.12 -4.47
C ILE A 423 1.70 29.96 -4.11
N PRO A 424 2.59 29.81 -5.10
CA PRO A 424 4.01 29.58 -4.85
C PRO A 424 4.73 30.88 -4.48
N VAL A 425 4.63 31.32 -3.23
CA VAL A 425 5.28 32.55 -2.73
C VAL A 425 6.81 32.46 -2.77
N LYS A 426 7.35 31.34 -2.32
CA LYS A 426 8.79 31.02 -2.35
C LYS A 426 8.96 29.52 -2.58
N PRO A 427 8.75 29.04 -3.82
CA PRO A 427 8.75 27.61 -4.12
C PRO A 427 10.16 27.03 -4.05
N GLY A 428 10.25 25.74 -3.80
CA GLY A 428 11.49 25.00 -3.71
C GLY A 428 11.28 23.51 -3.98
N LYS A 429 12.17 22.67 -3.46
CA LYS A 429 12.18 21.23 -3.73
C LYS A 429 10.98 20.47 -3.12
N ASN A 430 10.29 21.05 -2.14
CA ASN A 430 9.15 20.41 -1.48
C ASN A 430 7.80 20.81 -2.09
N TYR A 431 7.75 21.79 -3.00
CA TYR A 431 6.51 22.24 -3.62
C TYR A 431 5.75 21.13 -4.36
N PRO A 432 6.39 20.33 -5.24
CA PRO A 432 5.68 19.22 -5.90
C PRO A 432 5.15 18.18 -4.90
N LYS A 433 5.84 18.00 -3.76
CA LYS A 433 5.38 17.11 -2.69
C LYS A 433 4.12 17.67 -2.03
N LEU A 434 4.06 18.97 -1.73
CA LEU A 434 2.84 19.57 -1.18
C LEU A 434 1.63 19.38 -2.11
N ILE A 435 1.81 19.59 -3.42
CA ILE A 435 0.74 19.37 -4.41
C ILE A 435 0.30 17.90 -4.43
N GLN A 436 1.26 16.97 -4.40
CA GLN A 436 0.96 15.53 -4.37
C GLN A 436 0.27 15.11 -3.06
N LEU A 437 0.63 15.72 -1.93
CA LEU A 437 -0.06 15.54 -0.65
C LEU A 437 -1.53 15.93 -0.78
N TRP A 438 -1.83 17.13 -1.27
CA TRP A 438 -3.21 17.62 -1.43
C TRP A 438 -4.02 16.74 -2.38
N LYS A 439 -3.45 16.35 -3.52
CA LYS A 439 -4.10 15.40 -4.44
C LYS A 439 -4.36 14.04 -3.79
N LYS A 440 -3.47 13.56 -2.92
CA LYS A 440 -3.65 12.31 -2.16
C LYS A 440 -4.80 12.40 -1.15
N LEU A 441 -5.12 13.60 -0.66
CA LEU A 441 -6.32 13.85 0.16
C LEU A 441 -7.59 14.08 -0.69
N ASN A 442 -7.51 13.79 -2.00
CA ASN A 442 -8.55 13.99 -3.01
C ASN A 442 -9.06 15.44 -3.13
N LEU A 443 -8.16 16.41 -2.92
CA LEU A 443 -8.46 17.82 -3.16
C LEU A 443 -8.24 18.19 -4.63
N ASN A 444 -9.11 19.05 -5.14
CA ASN A 444 -8.97 19.72 -6.43
C ASN A 444 -8.03 20.91 -6.28
N VAL A 445 -6.76 20.71 -6.67
CA VAL A 445 -5.70 21.69 -6.47
C VAL A 445 -5.57 22.61 -7.68
N THR A 446 -5.74 23.91 -7.45
CA THR A 446 -5.55 24.96 -8.46
C THR A 446 -4.41 25.89 -8.04
N GLU A 447 -3.46 26.12 -8.94
CA GLU A 447 -2.36 27.06 -8.71
C GLU A 447 -2.76 28.45 -9.21
N LEU A 448 -2.45 29.49 -8.43
CA LEU A 448 -2.54 30.89 -8.86
C LEU A 448 -1.17 31.56 -8.83
N GLU A 449 -0.95 32.48 -9.76
CA GLU A 449 0.33 33.17 -9.99
C GLU A 449 0.75 34.13 -8.87
N SER A 450 -0.18 34.66 -8.08
CA SER A 450 0.14 35.59 -7.00
C SER A 450 -0.95 35.71 -5.93
N CYS A 451 -0.56 36.19 -4.75
CA CYS A 451 -1.47 36.55 -3.66
C CYS A 451 -2.47 37.65 -4.06
N ARG A 452 -2.04 38.62 -4.87
CA ARG A 452 -2.94 39.65 -5.41
C ARG A 452 -4.00 39.03 -6.33
N LYS A 453 -3.58 38.15 -7.25
CA LYS A 453 -4.52 37.47 -8.16
C LYS A 453 -5.53 36.61 -7.40
N HIS A 454 -5.09 35.95 -6.34
CA HIS A 454 -5.99 35.25 -5.42
C HIS A 454 -7.04 36.19 -4.83
N ASP A 455 -6.64 37.33 -4.26
CA ASP A 455 -7.57 38.26 -3.61
C ASP A 455 -8.52 38.92 -4.62
N GLU A 456 -8.06 39.20 -5.84
CA GLU A 456 -8.91 39.63 -6.97
C GLU A 456 -10.01 38.61 -7.26
N TYR A 457 -9.68 37.31 -7.38
CA TYR A 457 -10.70 36.28 -7.61
C TYR A 457 -11.61 36.09 -6.40
N MET A 458 -11.06 36.10 -5.18
CA MET A 458 -11.85 35.95 -3.96
C MET A 458 -12.78 37.14 -3.73
N SER A 459 -12.48 38.32 -4.26
CA SER A 459 -13.41 39.45 -4.20
C SER A 459 -14.71 39.21 -4.96
N ILE A 460 -14.68 38.36 -5.98
CA ILE A 460 -15.85 37.96 -6.76
C ILE A 460 -16.48 36.69 -6.15
N ILE A 461 -15.67 35.67 -5.86
CA ILE A 461 -16.15 34.35 -5.42
C ILE A 461 -16.68 34.38 -3.97
N GLN A 462 -16.02 35.12 -3.08
CA GLN A 462 -16.37 35.20 -1.67
C GLN A 462 -16.86 36.59 -1.28
N GLY A 463 -16.09 37.65 -1.54
CA GLY A 463 -16.38 39.02 -1.09
C GLY A 463 -17.76 39.50 -1.55
N LEU A 464 -17.99 39.49 -2.87
CA LEU A 464 -19.26 39.88 -3.47
C LEU A 464 -20.41 38.98 -3.00
N ILE A 465 -20.24 37.66 -3.00
CA ILE A 465 -21.29 36.70 -2.62
C ILE A 465 -21.67 36.85 -1.14
N HIS A 466 -20.70 36.95 -0.24
CA HIS A 466 -20.97 37.18 1.18
C HIS A 466 -21.65 38.53 1.41
N PHE A 467 -21.19 39.59 0.74
CA PHE A 467 -21.84 40.90 0.80
C PHE A 467 -23.31 40.83 0.36
N LEU A 468 -23.63 40.11 -0.72
CA LEU A 468 -25.00 39.91 -1.19
C LEU A 468 -25.87 39.16 -0.17
N HIS A 469 -25.35 38.08 0.44
CA HIS A 469 -26.08 37.34 1.48
C HIS A 469 -26.32 38.17 2.74
N ILE A 470 -25.31 38.91 3.20
CA ILE A 470 -25.41 39.80 4.37
C ILE A 470 -26.40 40.94 4.09
N SER A 471 -26.33 41.54 2.90
CA SER A 471 -27.25 42.60 2.47
C SER A 471 -28.68 42.09 2.37
N PHE A 472 -28.89 40.89 1.82
CA PHE A 472 -30.19 40.24 1.76
C PHE A 472 -30.79 40.02 3.15
N VAL A 473 -30.05 39.42 4.10
CA VAL A 473 -30.54 39.21 5.48
C VAL A 473 -30.77 40.55 6.19
N SER A 474 -29.90 41.53 5.99
CA SER A 474 -30.08 42.89 6.54
C SER A 474 -31.36 43.55 6.03
N THR A 475 -31.69 43.32 4.76
CA THR A 475 -32.93 43.82 4.13
C THR A 475 -34.14 43.13 4.72
N LEU A 476 -34.15 41.80 4.83
CA LEU A 476 -35.23 41.06 5.48
C LEU A 476 -35.42 41.48 6.94
N ARG A 477 -34.34 41.73 7.68
CA ARG A 477 -34.42 42.24 9.05
C ARG A 477 -35.11 43.61 9.12
N GLN A 478 -34.84 44.51 8.16
CA GLN A 478 -35.49 45.82 8.12
C GLN A 478 -36.95 45.74 7.66
N LEU A 479 -37.28 44.86 6.70
CA LEU A 479 -38.65 44.63 6.23
C LEU A 479 -39.50 43.88 7.25
N ASN A 480 -38.87 43.10 8.13
CA ASN A 480 -39.47 42.27 9.16
C ASN A 480 -40.67 41.41 8.68
N PRO A 481 -40.52 40.60 7.62
CA PRO A 481 -41.61 39.77 7.11
C PRO A 481 -41.86 38.54 7.99
N ASP A 482 -43.02 37.91 7.81
CA ASP A 482 -43.32 36.59 8.35
C ASP A 482 -42.51 35.51 7.63
N ILE A 483 -41.36 35.13 8.20
CA ILE A 483 -40.40 34.19 7.59
C ILE A 483 -41.03 32.81 7.38
N GLU A 484 -41.88 32.35 8.30
CA GLU A 484 -42.53 31.04 8.18
C GLU A 484 -43.46 31.01 6.98
N LYS A 485 -44.30 32.03 6.80
CA LYS A 485 -45.15 32.14 5.61
C LYS A 485 -44.33 32.26 4.33
N LEU A 486 -43.24 33.03 4.32
CA LEU A 486 -42.37 33.11 3.15
C LEU A 486 -41.81 31.73 2.77
N LEU A 487 -41.35 30.95 3.75
CA LEU A 487 -40.80 29.61 3.50
C LEU A 487 -41.85 28.60 3.03
N GLN A 488 -43.14 28.81 3.35
CA GLN A 488 -44.25 27.97 2.87
C GLN A 488 -44.56 28.19 1.38
N ILE A 489 -44.39 29.41 0.87
CA ILE A 489 -44.77 29.77 -0.51
C ILE A 489 -43.57 29.98 -1.45
N CYS A 490 -42.34 29.90 -0.94
CA CYS A 490 -41.15 30.19 -1.73
C CYS A 490 -40.79 29.09 -2.73
N SER A 491 -40.08 29.48 -3.79
CA SER A 491 -39.47 28.53 -4.72
C SER A 491 -38.23 27.85 -4.10
N PRO A 492 -37.81 26.68 -4.62
CA PRO A 492 -36.56 26.04 -4.22
C PRO A 492 -35.33 26.95 -4.38
N VAL A 493 -35.34 27.85 -5.36
CA VAL A 493 -34.26 28.83 -5.59
C VAL A 493 -34.17 29.83 -4.43
N TYR A 494 -35.28 30.45 -4.05
CA TYR A 494 -35.32 31.36 -2.89
C TYR A 494 -34.89 30.63 -1.62
N ARG A 495 -35.43 29.42 -1.40
CA ARG A 495 -35.11 28.61 -0.22
C ARG A 495 -33.62 28.27 -0.14
N SER A 496 -33.00 27.94 -1.27
CA SER A 496 -31.56 27.68 -1.34
C SER A 496 -30.77 28.92 -0.99
N TYR A 497 -31.11 30.06 -1.59
CA TYR A 497 -30.44 31.33 -1.31
C TYR A 497 -30.59 31.74 0.16
N PHE A 498 -31.77 31.55 0.75
CA PHE A 498 -32.03 31.80 2.17
C PHE A 498 -31.21 30.85 3.06
N ALA A 499 -31.16 29.55 2.75
CA ALA A 499 -30.37 28.58 3.51
C ALA A 499 -28.86 28.89 3.47
N PHE A 500 -28.32 29.26 2.31
CA PHE A 500 -26.95 29.74 2.19
C PHE A 500 -26.72 31.04 2.95
N SER A 501 -27.69 31.96 2.91
CA SER A 501 -27.63 33.20 3.70
C SER A 501 -27.51 32.89 5.19
N CYS A 502 -28.30 31.96 5.73
CA CYS A 502 -28.20 31.49 7.12
C CYS A 502 -26.85 30.84 7.43
N ARG A 503 -26.25 30.12 6.47
CA ARG A 503 -24.91 29.53 6.63
C ARG A 503 -23.82 30.60 6.77
N ILE A 504 -23.96 31.71 6.05
CA ILE A 504 -23.04 32.85 6.13
C ILE A 504 -23.28 33.62 7.43
N THR A 505 -24.50 34.12 7.65
CA THR A 505 -24.82 35.00 8.79
C THR A 505 -24.85 34.30 10.13
N GLY A 506 -25.07 32.98 10.15
CA GLY A 506 -24.97 32.15 11.35
C GLY A 506 -23.58 31.55 11.60
N GLY A 507 -22.59 31.84 10.75
CA GLY A 507 -21.22 31.38 10.93
C GLY A 507 -20.37 32.34 11.76
N ASP A 508 -19.04 32.20 11.67
CA ASP A 508 -18.10 32.97 12.49
C ASP A 508 -18.03 34.44 12.04
N GLU A 509 -18.49 35.35 12.90
CA GLU A 509 -18.58 36.78 12.63
C GLU A 509 -17.24 37.42 12.25
N ASN A 510 -16.16 37.01 12.92
CA ASN A 510 -14.82 37.54 12.65
C ASN A 510 -14.36 37.09 11.26
N LEU A 511 -14.50 35.80 10.94
CA LEU A 511 -14.11 35.26 9.63
C LEU A 511 -14.78 36.00 8.47
N TYR A 512 -16.11 36.14 8.48
CA TYR A 512 -16.81 36.81 7.38
C TYR A 512 -16.55 38.31 7.34
N THR A 513 -16.38 38.95 8.50
CA THR A 513 -15.96 40.35 8.58
C THR A 513 -14.59 40.52 7.95
N ASN A 514 -13.61 39.70 8.31
CA ASN A 514 -12.26 39.75 7.75
C ASN A 514 -12.27 39.50 6.22
N ILE A 515 -13.04 38.51 5.74
CA ILE A 515 -13.16 38.25 4.29
C ILE A 515 -13.73 39.46 3.54
N VAL A 516 -14.75 40.14 4.09
CA VAL A 516 -15.42 41.25 3.42
C VAL A 516 -14.65 42.57 3.56
N ILE A 517 -14.04 42.83 4.72
CA ILE A 517 -13.39 44.11 5.03
C ILE A 517 -11.90 44.12 4.65
N ASP A 518 -11.17 43.03 4.92
CA ASP A 518 -9.70 43.05 4.86
C ASP A 518 -9.17 42.75 3.44
N ASN A 519 -9.98 42.13 2.56
CA ASN A 519 -9.58 41.99 1.16
C ASN A 519 -9.67 43.35 0.43
N PRO A 520 -8.55 43.92 -0.02
CA PRO A 520 -8.52 45.27 -0.60
C PRO A 520 -9.30 45.39 -1.92
N GLU A 521 -9.49 44.28 -2.64
CA GLU A 521 -10.17 44.25 -3.94
C GLU A 521 -11.70 44.31 -3.81
N ASN A 522 -12.25 43.96 -2.63
CA ASN A 522 -13.70 43.91 -2.39
C ASN A 522 -14.37 45.25 -2.61
N LYS A 523 -13.74 46.35 -2.16
CA LYS A 523 -14.34 47.68 -2.21
C LYS A 523 -14.71 48.07 -3.65
N ALA A 524 -13.78 47.90 -4.58
CA ALA A 524 -14.00 48.25 -5.99
C ALA A 524 -15.10 47.40 -6.63
N VAL A 525 -15.14 46.09 -6.32
CA VAL A 525 -16.16 45.17 -6.82
C VAL A 525 -17.55 45.52 -6.28
N ILE A 526 -17.66 45.78 -4.97
CA ILE A 526 -18.93 46.14 -4.32
C ILE A 526 -19.43 47.50 -4.82
N GLU A 527 -18.56 48.52 -4.92
CA GLU A 527 -18.93 49.83 -5.48
C GLU A 527 -19.45 49.71 -6.92
N LYS A 528 -18.85 48.82 -7.73
CA LYS A 528 -19.33 48.54 -9.08
C LYS A 528 -20.70 47.86 -9.07
N MET A 529 -20.90 46.87 -8.20
CA MET A 529 -22.20 46.20 -8.04
C MET A 529 -23.29 47.20 -7.62
N LEU A 530 -23.06 48.02 -6.60
CA LEU A 530 -24.02 49.03 -6.12
C LEU A 530 -24.40 50.03 -7.22
N ARG A 531 -23.43 50.50 -8.01
CA ARG A 531 -23.67 51.38 -9.15
C ARG A 531 -24.57 50.73 -10.20
N LEU A 532 -24.30 49.47 -10.55
CA LEU A 532 -25.11 48.72 -11.51
C LEU A 532 -26.51 48.43 -10.96
N SER A 533 -26.64 48.14 -9.67
CA SER A 533 -27.95 47.97 -9.01
C SER A 533 -28.77 49.26 -9.00
N ASN A 534 -28.14 50.42 -8.84
CA ASN A 534 -28.83 51.71 -8.97
C ASN A 534 -29.37 51.94 -10.39
N ASN A 535 -28.66 51.49 -11.44
CA ASN A 535 -29.17 51.55 -12.80
C ASN A 535 -30.42 50.66 -12.97
N LEU A 536 -30.42 49.47 -12.39
CA LEU A 536 -31.61 48.60 -12.39
C LEU A 536 -32.78 49.23 -11.62
N LEU A 537 -32.50 49.84 -10.46
CA LEU A 537 -33.50 50.59 -9.70
C LEU A 537 -34.09 51.75 -10.52
N ASN A 538 -33.25 52.50 -11.24
CA ASN A 538 -33.70 53.56 -12.15
C ASN A 538 -34.61 53.03 -13.26
N CYS A 539 -34.31 51.86 -13.83
CA CYS A 539 -35.17 51.20 -14.81
C CYS A 539 -36.55 50.87 -14.20
N ILE A 540 -36.58 50.35 -12.98
CA ILE A 540 -37.83 50.02 -12.26
C ILE A 540 -38.64 51.28 -11.97
N GLN A 541 -38.00 52.33 -11.45
CA GLN A 541 -38.67 53.59 -11.11
C GLN A 541 -39.28 54.31 -12.32
N LYS A 542 -38.66 54.16 -13.49
CA LYS A 542 -39.12 54.74 -14.76
C LYS A 542 -40.00 53.80 -15.58
N SER A 543 -40.23 52.57 -15.11
CA SER A 543 -40.86 51.50 -15.90
C SER A 543 -40.21 51.31 -17.28
N ASN A 544 -38.88 51.46 -17.37
CA ASN A 544 -38.14 51.37 -18.63
C ASN A 544 -37.87 49.91 -19.01
N TYR A 545 -38.88 49.25 -19.57
CA TYR A 545 -38.80 47.84 -19.98
C TYR A 545 -37.74 47.59 -21.06
N ALA A 546 -37.53 48.53 -21.98
CA ALA A 546 -36.59 48.38 -23.08
C ALA A 546 -35.15 48.29 -22.56
N GLU A 547 -34.73 49.24 -21.72
CA GLU A 547 -33.39 49.25 -21.12
C GLU A 547 -33.18 48.06 -20.19
N PHE A 548 -34.19 47.66 -19.41
CA PHE A 548 -34.11 46.48 -18.57
C PHE A 548 -33.93 45.19 -19.38
N SER A 549 -34.71 45.02 -20.46
CA SER A 549 -34.63 43.87 -21.36
C SER A 549 -33.30 43.81 -22.11
N GLU A 550 -32.80 44.96 -22.59
CA GLU A 550 -31.51 45.05 -23.25
C GLU A 550 -30.37 44.60 -22.31
N ASN A 551 -30.38 45.07 -21.06
CA ASN A 551 -29.42 44.63 -20.04
C ASN A 551 -29.54 43.12 -19.76
N PHE A 552 -30.76 42.58 -19.72
CA PHE A 552 -30.99 41.15 -19.54
C PHE A 552 -30.36 40.32 -20.68
N VAL A 553 -30.57 40.72 -21.94
CA VAL A 553 -29.99 40.05 -23.10
C VAL A 553 -28.46 40.11 -23.05
N LYS A 554 -27.87 41.27 -22.74
CA LYS A 554 -26.41 41.41 -22.60
C LYS A 554 -25.84 40.46 -21.54
N ASN A 555 -26.52 40.31 -20.40
CA ASN A 555 -26.11 39.37 -19.35
C ASN A 555 -26.22 37.91 -19.80
N ARG A 556 -27.29 37.56 -20.54
CA ARG A 556 -27.45 36.23 -21.12
C ARG A 556 -26.35 35.92 -22.12
N ASP A 557 -26.04 36.86 -23.00
CA ASP A 557 -25.02 36.69 -24.03
C ASP A 557 -23.62 36.52 -23.42
N PHE A 558 -23.33 37.23 -22.33
CA PHE A 558 -22.09 37.04 -21.55
C PHE A 558 -21.96 35.62 -20.99
N LEU A 559 -23.07 34.99 -20.59
CA LEU A 559 -23.09 33.64 -20.02
C LEU A 559 -23.36 32.53 -21.04
N ASN A 560 -23.53 32.86 -22.33
CA ASN A 560 -24.13 31.96 -23.32
C ASN A 560 -23.44 30.59 -23.41
N SER A 561 -22.11 30.53 -23.34
CA SER A 561 -21.35 29.27 -23.38
C SER A 561 -21.50 28.39 -22.13
N HIS A 562 -22.13 28.89 -21.07
CA HIS A 562 -22.23 28.23 -19.77
C HIS A 562 -23.67 27.97 -19.33
N ILE A 563 -24.66 28.67 -19.91
CA ILE A 563 -26.07 28.62 -19.48
C ILE A 563 -26.61 27.20 -19.50
N ASP A 564 -26.46 26.45 -20.59
CA ASP A 564 -27.09 25.13 -20.71
C ASP A 564 -26.58 24.15 -19.65
N ASN A 565 -25.27 24.16 -19.38
CA ASN A 565 -24.66 23.31 -18.36
C ASN A 565 -25.16 23.67 -16.96
N PHE A 566 -25.16 24.96 -16.61
CA PHE A 566 -25.61 25.39 -15.27
C PHE A 566 -27.13 25.32 -15.10
N MET A 567 -27.91 25.36 -16.18
CA MET A 567 -29.35 25.08 -16.13
C MET A 567 -29.61 23.62 -15.74
N GLN A 568 -28.86 22.68 -16.30
CA GLN A 568 -28.95 21.27 -15.91
C GLN A 568 -28.53 21.05 -14.45
N GLU A 569 -27.43 21.69 -14.02
CA GLU A 569 -26.96 21.63 -12.64
C GLU A 569 -27.98 22.23 -11.65
N SER A 570 -28.56 23.38 -11.98
CA SER A 570 -29.63 24.00 -11.21
C SER A 570 -30.84 23.08 -11.07
N ASN A 571 -31.28 22.44 -12.17
CA ASN A 571 -32.40 21.48 -12.14
C ASN A 571 -32.08 20.28 -11.23
N PHE A 572 -30.86 19.76 -11.29
CA PHE A 572 -30.42 18.69 -10.41
C PHE A 572 -30.49 19.10 -8.93
N LEU A 573 -29.95 20.26 -8.57
CA LEU A 573 -29.96 20.77 -7.19
C LEU A 573 -31.39 20.98 -6.66
N VAL A 574 -32.26 21.56 -7.49
CA VAL A 574 -33.68 21.74 -7.17
C VAL A 574 -34.36 20.39 -6.89
N ASN A 575 -34.10 19.38 -7.72
CA ASN A 575 -34.66 18.04 -7.51
C ASN A 575 -34.14 17.39 -6.22
N GLN A 576 -32.84 17.50 -5.92
CA GLN A 576 -32.26 16.98 -4.68
C GLN A 576 -32.87 17.63 -3.43
N LEU A 577 -33.09 18.95 -3.48
CA LEU A 577 -33.75 19.66 -2.38
C LEU A 577 -35.19 19.18 -2.20
N ASN A 578 -35.93 19.00 -3.29
CA ASN A 578 -37.30 18.48 -3.22
C ASN A 578 -37.33 17.08 -2.59
N GLU A 579 -36.44 16.17 -2.98
CA GLU A 579 -36.31 14.83 -2.38
C GLU A 579 -35.94 14.90 -0.89
N TYR A 580 -35.00 15.77 -0.51
CA TYR A 580 -34.64 15.97 0.89
C TYR A 580 -35.85 16.36 1.76
N TYR A 581 -36.73 17.22 1.26
CA TYR A 581 -37.93 17.65 1.99
C TYR A 581 -39.05 16.62 1.96
N LYS A 582 -39.21 15.84 0.88
CA LYS A 582 -40.12 14.68 0.87
C LYS A 582 -39.80 13.72 2.01
N ASN A 583 -38.52 13.45 2.22
CA ASN A 583 -38.04 12.52 3.27
C ASN A 583 -38.08 13.10 4.70
N LYS A 584 -38.36 14.39 4.86
CA LYS A 584 -38.48 15.08 6.15
C LYS A 584 -39.92 15.37 6.57
N THR A 585 -40.88 15.14 5.68
CA THR A 585 -42.30 15.25 6.01
C THR A 585 -42.69 13.93 6.69
N PRO A 586 -43.23 13.94 7.92
CA PRO A 586 -43.60 12.71 8.62
C PRO A 586 -44.64 11.88 7.87
#